data_AF-A0A429FY99-F1
#
_entry.id   AF-A0A429FY99-F1
#
_cell.length_a   1.000
_cell.length_b   1.000
_cell.length_c   1.000
_cell.angle_alpha   90.00
_cell.angle_beta   90.00
_cell.angle_gamma   90.00
#
_symmetry.space_group_name_H-M   'P 1'
#
loop_
_entity.id
_entity.type
_entity.pdbx_description
1 polymer ?
#
loop_
_entity_poly.entity_id
_entity_poly.type
_entity_poly.pdbx_seq_one_letter_code
_entity_poly.pdbx_strand_id
1 'polypeptide(L)'
;MNGTAVAISGIALVISLCSLYRSVRNDRRDITLRLHESLIDPKLQTGRKVLHEMQDVESLTPEQYELANRALASLDIAGFYCAKRYVSERDFLDLWAPALVTLGRSAAPFLAYRDAQRPKPVWPYYRRLTEKAEEQLRRGE
;
A
#
# COMPACT_ATOMS: atom_id res chain seq x y z
N MET A 1 -16.32 52.68 3.14
CA MET A 1 -15.15 51.92 3.65
C MET A 1 -15.37 50.40 3.80
N ASN A 2 -16.57 49.85 3.53
CA ASN A 2 -16.82 48.43 3.81
C ASN A 2 -16.53 47.49 2.61
N GLY A 3 -16.63 47.97 1.37
CA GLY A 3 -16.44 47.14 0.18
C GLY A 3 -15.01 46.65 -0.03
N THR A 4 -14.01 47.46 0.33
CA THR A 4 -12.59 47.08 0.24
C THR A 4 -12.22 46.01 1.26
N ALA A 5 -12.71 46.15 2.50
CA ALA A 5 -12.49 45.14 3.54
C ALA A 5 -13.12 43.79 3.15
N VAL A 6 -14.36 43.79 2.66
CA VAL A 6 -15.04 42.58 2.17
C VAL A 6 -14.29 41.93 1.01
N ALA A 7 -13.80 42.73 0.04
CA ALA A 7 -13.02 42.23 -1.08
C ALA A 7 -11.70 41.60 -0.63
N ILE A 8 -10.97 42.24 0.29
CA ILE A 8 -9.71 41.72 0.84
C ILE A 8 -9.96 40.41 1.58
N SER A 9 -10.99 40.33 2.43
CA SER A 9 -11.34 39.10 3.15
C SER A 9 -11.74 37.97 2.20
N GLY A 10 -12.48 38.28 1.13
CA GLY A 10 -12.83 37.31 0.09
C GLY A 10 -11.60 36.75 -0.63
N ILE A 11 -10.66 37.61 -1.04
CA ILE A 11 -9.41 37.20 -1.68
C ILE A 11 -8.56 36.36 -0.71
N ALA A 12 -8.44 36.79 0.55
CA ALA A 12 -7.70 36.05 1.57
C ALA A 12 -8.27 34.64 1.77
N LEU A 13 -9.60 34.50 1.84
CA LEU A 13 -10.28 33.20 1.97
C LEU A 13 -9.97 32.29 0.77
N VAL A 14 -10.04 32.82 -0.45
CA VAL A 14 -9.70 32.05 -1.66
C VAL A 14 -8.26 31.58 -1.65
N ILE A 15 -7.31 32.46 -1.27
CA ILE A 15 -5.89 32.10 -1.15
C ILE A 15 -5.69 31.01 -0.09
N SER A 16 -6.34 31.13 1.07
CA SER A 16 -6.27 30.14 2.15
C SER A 16 -6.82 28.77 1.71
N LEU A 17 -7.96 28.73 1.02
CA LEU A 17 -8.54 27.49 0.51
C LEU A 17 -7.63 26.84 -0.55
N CYS A 18 -7.10 27.63 -1.49
CA CYS A 18 -6.15 27.15 -2.49
C CYS A 18 -4.87 26.60 -1.87
N SER A 19 -4.33 27.28 -0.84
CA SER A 19 -3.14 26.83 -0.11
C SER A 19 -3.40 25.52 0.63
N LEU A 20 -4.52 25.41 1.35
CA LEU A 20 -4.91 24.20 2.05
C LEU A 20 -5.07 23.01 1.09
N TYR A 21 -5.74 23.23 -0.04
CA TYR A 21 -5.89 22.21 -1.07
C TYR A 21 -4.55 21.73 -1.62
N ARG A 22 -3.61 22.65 -1.90
CA ARG A 22 -2.25 22.30 -2.33
C ARG A 22 -1.48 21.55 -1.25
N SER A 23 -1.59 21.94 0.02
CA SER A 23 -0.95 21.24 1.13
C SER A 23 -1.40 19.79 1.20
N VAL A 24 -2.72 19.56 1.25
CA VAL A 24 -3.30 18.20 1.31
C VAL A 24 -2.85 17.35 0.11
N ARG A 25 -2.79 17.94 -1.08
CA ARG A 25 -2.31 17.25 -2.28
C ARG A 25 -0.82 16.89 -2.18
N ASN A 26 0.01 17.80 -1.68
CA ASN A 26 1.44 17.56 -1.52
C ASN A 26 1.71 16.51 -0.45
N ASP A 27 1.00 16.54 0.67
CA ASP A 27 1.12 15.57 1.76
C ASP A 27 0.80 14.15 1.26
N ARG A 28 -0.27 13.99 0.47
CA ARG A 28 -0.61 12.69 -0.15
C ARG A 28 0.46 12.18 -1.11
N ARG A 29 1.05 13.08 -1.90
CA ARG A 29 2.14 12.73 -2.83
C ARG A 29 3.37 12.27 -2.06
N ASP A 30 3.75 12.99 -1.01
CA ASP A 30 4.90 12.65 -0.16
C ASP A 30 4.69 11.29 0.54
N ILE A 31 3.51 11.04 1.11
CA ILE A 31 3.18 9.72 1.69
C ILE A 31 3.29 8.61 0.65
N THR A 32 2.79 8.84 -0.57
CA THR A 32 2.84 7.85 -1.65
C THR A 32 4.28 7.54 -2.08
N LEU A 33 5.11 8.57 -2.22
CA LEU A 33 6.53 8.42 -2.58
C LEU A 33 7.30 7.67 -1.49
N ARG A 34 7.15 8.06 -0.23
CA ARG A 34 7.79 7.38 0.90
C ARG A 34 7.34 5.92 1.03
N LEU A 35 6.06 5.64 0.80
CA LEU A 35 5.56 4.27 0.78
C LEU A 35 6.22 3.48 -0.35
N HIS A 36 6.28 4.03 -1.56
CA HIS A 36 6.92 3.37 -2.69
C HIS A 36 8.39 3.09 -2.43
N GLU A 37 9.16 4.10 -1.99
CA GLU A 37 10.57 3.97 -1.61
C GLU A 37 10.77 2.90 -0.54
N SER A 38 9.90 2.86 0.47
CA SER A 38 9.95 1.81 1.49
C SER A 38 9.69 0.42 0.91
N LEU A 39 8.71 0.27 0.01
CA LEU A 39 8.35 -1.02 -0.59
C LEU A 39 9.43 -1.58 -1.51
N ILE A 40 10.22 -0.72 -2.14
CA ILE A 40 11.38 -1.11 -2.96
C ILE A 40 12.67 -1.27 -2.15
N ASP A 41 12.63 -1.14 -0.82
CA ASP A 41 13.79 -1.43 0.03
C ASP A 41 14.34 -2.84 -0.24
N PRO A 42 15.67 -3.02 -0.36
CA PRO A 42 16.28 -4.31 -0.67
C PRO A 42 15.84 -5.44 0.26
N LYS A 43 15.63 -5.19 1.56
CA LYS A 43 15.20 -6.25 2.50
C LYS A 43 13.79 -6.72 2.19
N LEU A 44 12.89 -5.82 1.79
CA LEU A 44 11.54 -6.19 1.38
C LEU A 44 11.54 -6.90 0.02
N GLN A 45 12.42 -6.51 -0.90
CA GLN A 45 12.62 -7.24 -2.15
C GLN A 45 13.10 -8.67 -1.88
N THR A 46 14.09 -8.85 -1.00
CA THR A 46 14.56 -10.17 -0.58
C THR A 46 13.44 -10.98 0.09
N GLY A 47 12.64 -10.36 0.96
CA GLY A 47 11.49 -11.06 1.57
C GLY A 47 10.45 -11.53 0.55
N ARG A 48 10.16 -10.73 -0.49
CA ARG A 48 9.29 -11.17 -1.60
C ARG A 48 9.94 -12.29 -2.43
N LYS A 49 11.25 -12.24 -2.63
CA LYS A 49 12.00 -13.31 -3.29
C LYS A 49 11.89 -14.63 -2.50
N VAL A 50 12.06 -14.59 -1.18
CA VAL A 50 11.85 -15.76 -0.31
C VAL A 50 10.46 -16.34 -0.50
N LEU A 51 9.41 -15.50 -0.49
CA LEU A 51 8.03 -15.95 -0.71
C LEU A 51 7.80 -16.56 -2.11
N HIS A 52 8.58 -16.14 -3.11
CA HIS A 52 8.49 -16.67 -4.46
C HIS A 52 9.20 -18.02 -4.61
N GLU A 53 10.31 -18.19 -3.92
CA GLU A 53 11.21 -19.35 -4.06
C GLU A 53 10.96 -20.46 -3.03
N MET A 54 10.19 -20.18 -1.96
CA MET A 54 9.91 -21.18 -0.92
C MET A 54 9.16 -22.40 -1.49
N GLN A 55 9.56 -23.59 -1.05
CA GLN A 55 8.85 -24.83 -1.36
C GLN A 55 7.77 -25.13 -0.32
N ASP A 56 8.12 -25.00 0.95
CA ASP A 56 7.24 -25.05 2.11
C ASP A 56 7.65 -23.96 3.12
N VAL A 57 6.85 -23.74 4.17
CA VAL A 57 7.11 -22.68 5.15
C VAL A 57 8.07 -23.14 6.23
N GLU A 58 8.06 -24.44 6.52
CA GLU A 58 8.85 -25.13 7.54
C GLU A 58 10.34 -25.23 7.19
N SER A 59 10.70 -25.19 5.90
CA SER A 59 12.09 -25.17 5.41
C SER A 59 12.77 -23.81 5.52
N LEU A 60 12.02 -22.75 5.81
CA LEU A 60 12.58 -21.41 5.92
C LEU A 60 13.49 -21.29 7.15
N THR A 61 14.67 -20.71 6.97
CA THR A 61 15.46 -20.26 8.13
C THR A 61 14.70 -19.17 8.90
N PRO A 62 15.00 -18.96 10.19
CA PRO A 62 14.38 -17.89 10.97
C PRO A 62 14.48 -16.52 10.28
N GLU A 63 15.63 -16.20 9.68
CA GLU A 63 15.87 -14.94 8.98
C GLU A 63 15.02 -14.82 7.71
N GLN A 64 14.91 -15.91 6.94
CA GLN A 64 14.06 -15.96 5.75
C GLN A 64 12.58 -15.77 6.11
N TYR A 65 12.13 -16.45 7.18
CA TYR A 65 10.78 -16.32 7.70
C TYR A 65 10.48 -14.88 8.13
N GLU A 66 11.41 -14.22 8.84
CA GLU A 66 11.26 -12.83 9.24
C GLU A 66 11.18 -11.89 8.04
N LEU A 67 12.02 -12.07 7.02
CA LEU A 67 12.00 -11.27 5.80
C LEU A 67 10.69 -11.45 5.03
N ALA A 68 10.21 -12.69 4.87
CA ALA A 68 8.94 -13.00 4.24
C ALA A 68 7.76 -12.36 4.98
N ASN A 69 7.72 -12.53 6.31
CA ASN A 69 6.70 -11.93 7.17
C ASN A 69 6.72 -10.39 7.08
N ARG A 70 7.91 -9.79 7.09
CA ARG A 70 8.07 -8.33 6.96
C ARG A 70 7.58 -7.82 5.61
N ALA A 71 7.88 -8.53 4.52
CA ALA A 71 7.42 -8.16 3.18
C ALA A 71 5.89 -8.09 3.09
N LEU A 72 5.18 -9.09 3.61
CA LEU A 72 3.71 -9.10 3.61
C LEU A 72 3.12 -8.07 4.57
N ALA A 73 3.72 -7.89 5.75
CA ALA A 73 3.28 -6.85 6.70
C ALA A 73 3.41 -5.44 6.11
N SER A 74 4.48 -5.15 5.37
CA SER A 74 4.65 -3.87 4.68
C SER A 74 3.60 -3.65 3.59
N LEU A 75 3.23 -4.70 2.84
CA LEU A 75 2.15 -4.61 1.85
C LEU A 75 0.76 -4.50 2.49
N ASP A 76 0.56 -5.07 3.68
CA ASP A 76 -0.67 -4.86 4.46
C ASP A 76 -0.83 -3.41 4.90
N ILE A 77 0.27 -2.77 5.34
CA ILE A 77 0.28 -1.33 5.64
C ILE A 77 -0.04 -0.51 4.39
N ALA A 78 0.50 -0.88 3.23
CA ALA A 78 0.15 -0.23 1.96
C ALA A 78 -1.36 -0.34 1.65
N GLY A 79 -1.93 -1.54 1.82
CA GLY A 79 -3.38 -1.76 1.70
C GLY A 79 -4.19 -0.95 2.70
N PHE A 80 -3.72 -0.82 3.94
CA PHE A 80 -4.35 0.01 4.95
C PHE A 80 -4.35 1.49 4.56
N TYR A 81 -3.23 2.02 4.05
CA TYR A 81 -3.13 3.40 3.57
C TYR A 81 -4.04 3.68 2.37
N CYS A 82 -4.17 2.71 1.46
CA CYS A 82 -5.16 2.78 0.37
C CYS A 82 -6.60 2.80 0.92
N ALA A 83 -6.91 1.89 1.85
CA ALA A 83 -8.23 1.80 2.48
C ALA A 83 -8.62 3.09 3.24
N LYS A 84 -7.63 3.80 3.80
CA LYS A 84 -7.82 5.10 4.48
C LYS A 84 -7.73 6.31 3.54
N ARG A 85 -7.55 6.10 2.23
CA ARG A 85 -7.41 7.16 1.21
C ARG A 85 -6.25 8.12 1.48
N TYR A 86 -5.24 7.67 2.22
CA TYR A 86 -3.97 8.39 2.38
C TYR A 86 -3.13 8.27 1.12
N VAL A 87 -3.19 7.08 0.51
CA VAL A 87 -2.65 6.80 -0.82
C VAL A 87 -3.82 6.54 -1.77
N SER A 88 -3.71 7.03 -3.00
CA SER A 88 -4.68 6.73 -4.06
C SER A 88 -4.57 5.26 -4.44
N GLU A 89 -5.62 4.48 -4.15
CA GLU A 89 -5.63 3.05 -4.46
C GLU A 89 -5.46 2.78 -5.95
N ARG A 90 -6.11 3.59 -6.81
CA ARG A 90 -5.96 3.49 -8.27
C ARG A 90 -4.50 3.67 -8.67
N ASP A 91 -3.89 4.79 -8.27
CA ASP A 91 -2.52 5.09 -8.70
C ASP A 91 -1.52 4.09 -8.10
N PHE A 92 -1.80 3.52 -6.93
CA PHE A 92 -1.01 2.43 -6.34
C PHE A 92 -1.13 1.14 -7.17
N LEU A 93 -2.34 0.72 -7.50
CA LEU A 93 -2.59 -0.50 -8.27
C LEU A 93 -2.08 -0.40 -9.71
N ASP A 94 -2.14 0.78 -10.34
CA ASP A 94 -1.54 1.03 -11.65
C ASP A 94 -0.04 0.67 -11.68
N LEU A 95 0.66 0.82 -10.55
CA LEU A 95 2.07 0.49 -10.41
C LEU A 95 2.31 -0.93 -9.88
N TRP A 96 1.49 -1.40 -8.95
CA TRP A 96 1.78 -2.61 -8.17
C TRP A 96 0.91 -3.82 -8.48
N ALA A 97 -0.17 -3.69 -9.26
CA ALA A 97 -1.11 -4.79 -9.47
C ALA A 97 -0.44 -6.08 -9.99
N PRO A 98 0.43 -6.07 -11.03
CA PRO A 98 1.10 -7.30 -11.48
C PRO A 98 1.93 -7.98 -10.39
N ALA A 99 2.65 -7.18 -9.59
CA ALA A 99 3.49 -7.69 -8.51
C ALA A 99 2.65 -8.27 -7.35
N LEU A 100 1.54 -7.62 -7.00
CA LEU A 100 0.62 -8.09 -5.96
C LEU A 100 -0.02 -9.43 -6.33
N VAL A 101 -0.52 -9.57 -7.56
CA VAL A 101 -1.17 -10.80 -8.02
C VAL A 101 -0.17 -11.95 -8.08
N THR A 102 1.02 -11.70 -8.65
CA THR A 102 2.09 -12.71 -8.70
C THR A 102 2.51 -13.15 -7.31
N LEU A 103 2.76 -12.19 -6.42
CA LEU A 103 3.16 -12.48 -5.05
C LEU A 103 2.04 -13.17 -4.27
N GLY A 104 0.77 -12.79 -4.47
CA GLY A 104 -0.37 -13.39 -3.78
C GLY A 104 -0.48 -14.89 -4.05
N ARG A 105 -0.19 -15.31 -5.28
CA ARG A 105 -0.12 -16.73 -5.65
C ARG A 105 1.04 -17.43 -4.96
N SER A 106 2.25 -16.87 -5.05
CA SER A 106 3.43 -17.48 -4.44
C SER A 106 3.37 -17.51 -2.90
N ALA A 107 2.82 -16.48 -2.27
CA ALA A 107 2.73 -16.36 -0.83
C ALA A 107 1.58 -17.17 -0.20
N ALA A 108 0.72 -17.79 -1.01
CA ALA A 108 -0.46 -18.52 -0.52
C ALA A 108 -0.13 -19.59 0.55
N PRO A 109 0.93 -20.41 0.43
CA PRO A 109 1.31 -21.36 1.49
C PRO A 109 1.70 -20.66 2.80
N PHE A 110 2.46 -19.56 2.72
CA PHE A 110 2.88 -18.77 3.89
C PHE A 110 1.66 -18.16 4.59
N LEU A 111 0.73 -17.60 3.82
CA LEU A 111 -0.52 -17.04 4.32
C LEU A 111 -1.37 -18.10 5.03
N ALA A 112 -1.52 -19.28 4.44
CA ALA A 112 -2.26 -20.39 5.04
C ALA A 112 -1.61 -20.87 6.34
N TYR A 113 -0.29 -21.02 6.37
CA TYR A 113 0.47 -21.36 7.57
C TYR A 113 0.26 -20.34 8.70
N ARG A 114 0.25 -19.05 8.37
CA ARG A 114 0.02 -17.96 9.32
C ARG A 114 -1.42 -17.91 9.82
N ASP A 115 -2.39 -18.14 8.95
CA ASP A 115 -3.81 -18.16 9.30
C ASP A 115 -4.13 -19.31 10.27
N ALA A 116 -3.53 -20.48 10.08
CA ALA A 116 -3.72 -21.64 10.97
C ALA A 116 -3.30 -21.38 12.42
N GLN A 117 -2.39 -20.42 12.66
CA GLN A 117 -1.90 -20.05 13.99
C GLN A 117 -2.76 -19.00 14.68
N ARG A 118 -3.81 -18.48 14.05
CA ARG A 118 -4.60 -17.34 14.56
C ARG A 118 -6.10 -17.57 14.40
N PRO A 119 -6.92 -16.96 15.26
CA PRO A 119 -8.38 -17.05 15.15
C PRO A 119 -8.96 -16.27 13.96
N LYS A 120 -8.17 -15.39 13.32
CA LYS A 120 -8.58 -14.58 12.17
C LYS A 120 -7.45 -14.54 11.13
N PRO A 121 -7.78 -14.43 9.83
CA PRO A 121 -6.79 -14.34 8.78
C PRO A 121 -5.82 -13.17 9.00
N VAL A 122 -4.53 -13.41 8.74
CA VAL A 122 -3.51 -12.37 8.78
C VAL A 122 -3.62 -11.44 7.57
N TRP A 123 -3.21 -10.19 7.79
CA TRP A 123 -3.05 -9.16 6.75
C TRP A 123 -4.27 -8.96 5.85
N PRO A 124 -5.43 -8.58 6.43
CA PRO A 124 -6.67 -8.42 5.69
C PRO A 124 -6.60 -7.30 4.63
N TYR A 125 -5.78 -6.27 4.85
CA TYR A 125 -5.66 -5.17 3.89
C TYR A 125 -4.80 -5.54 2.70
N TYR A 126 -3.74 -6.34 2.90
CA TYR A 126 -2.98 -6.94 1.81
C TYR A 126 -3.88 -7.80 0.93
N ARG A 127 -4.66 -8.71 1.53
CA ARG A 127 -5.56 -9.61 0.79
C ARG A 127 -6.58 -8.85 -0.05
N ARG A 128 -7.26 -7.88 0.56
CA ARG A 128 -8.19 -7.00 -0.14
C ARG A 128 -7.51 -6.23 -1.28
N LEU A 129 -6.28 -5.80 -1.09
CA LEU A 129 -5.53 -5.09 -2.13
C LEU A 129 -5.16 -6.01 -3.30
N THR A 130 -4.78 -7.26 -3.02
CA THR A 130 -4.53 -8.28 -4.04
C THR A 130 -5.80 -8.64 -4.81
N GLU A 131 -6.95 -8.81 -4.15
CA GLU A 131 -8.24 -9.04 -4.83
C GLU A 131 -8.59 -7.92 -5.82
N LYS A 132 -8.36 -6.67 -5.42
CA LYS A 132 -8.56 -5.51 -6.31
C LYS A 132 -7.55 -5.46 -7.44
N ALA A 133 -6.31 -5.86 -7.19
CA ALA A 133 -5.29 -5.99 -8.23
C ALA A 133 -5.73 -7.02 -9.29
N GLU A 134 -6.24 -8.18 -8.88
CA GLU A 134 -6.78 -9.20 -9.79
C GLU A 134 -7.98 -8.68 -10.60
N GLU A 135 -8.88 -7.92 -9.97
CA GLU A 135 -10.00 -7.29 -10.65
C GLU A 135 -9.54 -6.25 -11.69
N GLN A 136 -8.54 -5.44 -11.37
CA GLN A 136 -7.98 -4.45 -12.29
C GLN A 136 -7.32 -5.11 -13.50
N LEU A 137 -6.50 -6.14 -13.30
CA LEU A 137 -5.83 -6.82 -14.41
C LEU A 137 -6.84 -7.52 -15.34
N ARG A 138 -7.88 -8.17 -14.79
CA ARG A 138 -8.96 -8.78 -15.60
C ARG A 138 -9.78 -7.79 -16.43
N ARG A 139 -9.82 -6.51 -16.04
CA ARG A 139 -10.54 -5.45 -16.79
C ARG A 139 -9.68 -4.79 -17.85
N GLY A 140 -8.35 -4.93 -17.75
CA GLY A 140 -7.39 -4.39 -18.71
C GLY A 140 -7.03 -5.36 -19.84
N GLU A 141 -7.45 -6.63 -19.73
CA GLU A 141 -7.47 -7.66 -20.79
C GLU A 141 -8.77 -7.56 -21.61
#